data_AF-A0A9W6D0Q1-F1
#
_entry.id   AF-A0A9W6D0Q1-F1
#
_cell.length_a   1.000
_cell.length_b   1.000
_cell.length_c   1.000
_cell.angle_alpha   90.00
_cell.angle_beta   90.00
_cell.angle_gamma   90.00
#
_symmetry.space_group_name_H-M   'P 1'
#
loop_
_entity.id
_entity.type
_entity.pdbx_description
1 polymer ?
#
loop_
_entity_poly.entity_id
_entity_poly.type
_entity_poly.pdbx_seq_one_letter_code
_entity_poly.pdbx_strand_id
1 'polypeptide(L)'
;MQYTTDVRIIRLMCTGRVDPTMLADAFLEGADGVMVVGCHFGDCHYITGNYQAKIKVGLATRALDYAGLNPQRVAFNQCSSAEGERFVSMVTAFDRSTKELGPLGTADRLPLPQLKEKIAIAKTALGKEKLRWVVGKFTEFTTTGNKYGEKFTDHEMWRTLDTIIMDELATYEILSEMQKGPVAVKKLAETLKLPPPHVLKYVLALQRRGIVNLAGIEGNSPLYQVAGKPAQQAAHAA
;
A
#
# COMPACT_ATOMS: atom_id res chain seq x y z
N MET A 1 -29.78 4.42 -19.91
CA MET A 1 -29.36 3.52 -18.81
C MET A 1 -29.01 4.41 -17.62
N GLN A 2 -29.68 4.24 -16.49
CA GLN A 2 -29.45 5.01 -15.26
C GLN A 2 -28.58 4.17 -14.31
N TYR A 3 -27.68 4.81 -13.57
CA TYR A 3 -26.88 4.22 -12.49
C TYR A 3 -26.69 5.25 -11.37
N THR A 4 -26.09 4.83 -10.25
CA THR A 4 -25.87 5.70 -9.08
C THR A 4 -25.19 7.04 -9.42
N THR A 5 -25.58 8.10 -8.73
CA THR A 5 -24.95 9.43 -8.84
C THR A 5 -23.74 9.61 -7.93
N ASP A 6 -23.45 8.63 -7.07
CA ASP A 6 -22.38 8.70 -6.08
C ASP A 6 -20.98 8.50 -6.71
N VAL A 7 -20.94 8.02 -7.94
CA VAL A 7 -19.70 7.68 -8.65
C VAL A 7 -19.16 8.88 -9.42
N ARG A 8 -17.88 9.18 -9.20
CA ARG A 8 -17.12 10.18 -9.95
C ARG A 8 -16.07 9.51 -10.81
N ILE A 9 -16.16 9.68 -12.13
CA ILE A 9 -15.29 9.01 -13.10
C ILE A 9 -14.09 9.92 -13.41
N ILE A 10 -12.88 9.38 -13.21
CA ILE A 10 -11.63 10.01 -13.67
C ILE A 10 -11.17 9.29 -14.93
N ARG A 11 -11.12 10.00 -16.05
CA ARG A 11 -10.72 9.43 -17.34
C ARG A 11 -9.20 9.35 -17.45
N LEU A 12 -8.69 8.14 -17.72
CA LEU A 12 -7.33 7.89 -18.17
C LEU A 12 -7.36 7.31 -19.59
N MET A 13 -6.29 7.52 -20.36
CA MET A 13 -6.19 6.91 -21.70
C MET A 13 -6.04 5.38 -21.64
N CYS A 14 -5.45 4.86 -20.56
CA CYS A 14 -5.27 3.43 -20.33
C CYS A 14 -5.24 3.15 -18.83
N THR A 15 -5.76 2.00 -18.40
CA THR A 15 -5.57 1.53 -17.01
C THR A 15 -4.10 1.27 -16.69
N GLY A 16 -3.26 1.04 -17.71
CA GLY A 16 -1.81 1.00 -17.55
C GLY A 16 -1.21 2.29 -16.98
N ARG A 17 -1.94 3.42 -16.99
CA ARG A 17 -1.50 4.68 -16.36
C ARG A 17 -1.76 4.74 -14.86
N VAL A 18 -2.59 3.84 -14.30
CA VAL A 18 -2.88 3.80 -12.86
C VAL A 18 -1.59 3.58 -12.09
N ASP A 19 -1.25 4.52 -11.20
CA ASP A 19 -0.18 4.34 -10.21
C ASP A 19 -0.80 3.78 -8.92
N PRO A 20 -0.18 2.78 -8.26
CA PRO A 20 -0.67 2.25 -6.98
C PRO A 20 -0.96 3.32 -5.92
N THR A 21 -0.24 4.45 -5.92
CA THR A 21 -0.48 5.54 -4.95
C THR A 21 -1.81 6.25 -5.18
N MET A 22 -2.34 6.26 -6.42
CA MET A 22 -3.62 6.90 -6.73
C MET A 22 -4.79 6.29 -5.95
N LEU A 23 -4.72 4.99 -5.68
CA LEU A 23 -5.75 4.30 -4.88
C LEU A 23 -5.69 4.77 -3.43
N ALA A 24 -4.49 4.87 -2.85
CA ALA A 24 -4.30 5.38 -1.51
C ALA A 24 -4.71 6.87 -1.39
N ASP A 25 -4.39 7.69 -2.40
CA ASP A 25 -4.81 9.09 -2.48
C ASP A 25 -6.33 9.23 -2.43
N ALA A 26 -7.07 8.44 -3.20
CA ALA A 26 -8.52 8.47 -3.20
C ALA A 26 -9.11 8.22 -1.80
N PHE A 27 -8.59 7.25 -1.04
CA PHE A 27 -9.05 7.00 0.33
C PHE A 27 -8.65 8.11 1.31
N LEU A 28 -7.46 8.73 1.14
CA LEU A 28 -7.05 9.87 1.97
C LEU A 28 -7.96 11.09 1.78
N GLU A 29 -8.41 11.30 0.54
CA GLU A 29 -9.40 12.32 0.16
C GLU A 29 -10.85 11.96 0.55
N GLY A 30 -11.06 10.77 1.15
CA GLY A 30 -12.35 10.38 1.72
C GLY A 30 -13.26 9.56 0.80
N ALA A 31 -12.73 8.93 -0.25
CA ALA A 31 -13.50 7.95 -1.01
C ALA A 31 -13.84 6.71 -0.15
N ASP A 32 -15.07 6.21 -0.25
CA ASP A 32 -15.49 4.98 0.44
C ASP A 32 -15.14 3.71 -0.36
N GLY A 33 -14.91 3.86 -1.66
CA GLY A 33 -14.52 2.79 -2.57
C GLY A 33 -13.89 3.30 -3.85
N VAL A 34 -12.98 2.52 -4.43
CA VAL A 34 -12.27 2.85 -5.67
C VAL A 34 -12.38 1.67 -6.63
N MET A 35 -12.96 1.90 -7.81
CA MET A 35 -13.04 0.92 -8.88
C MET A 35 -12.19 1.36 -10.08
N VAL A 36 -11.32 0.47 -10.54
CA VAL A 36 -10.54 0.64 -11.78
C VAL A 36 -11.18 -0.20 -12.87
N VAL A 37 -11.62 0.43 -13.95
CA VAL A 37 -12.25 -0.25 -15.10
C VAL A 37 -11.34 -0.13 -16.32
N GLY A 38 -11.03 -1.26 -16.96
CA GLY A 38 -10.22 -1.31 -18.18
C GLY A 38 -10.81 -2.19 -19.28
N CYS A 39 -10.09 -2.28 -20.40
CA CYS A 39 -10.43 -3.20 -21.49
C CYS A 39 -10.35 -4.66 -21.03
N HIS A 40 -11.04 -5.54 -21.73
CA HIS A 40 -10.88 -7.00 -21.60
C HIS A 40 -9.42 -7.41 -21.88
N PHE A 41 -9.00 -8.52 -21.26
CA PHE A 41 -7.66 -9.06 -21.49
C PHE A 41 -7.60 -9.58 -22.93
N GLY A 42 -6.57 -9.19 -23.67
CA GLY A 42 -6.48 -9.38 -25.13
C GLY A 42 -6.87 -8.14 -25.95
N ASP A 43 -7.80 -7.32 -25.45
CA ASP A 43 -8.34 -6.16 -26.18
C ASP A 43 -7.70 -4.83 -25.79
N CYS A 44 -6.53 -4.87 -25.15
CA CYS A 44 -5.87 -3.65 -24.71
C CYS A 44 -5.37 -2.85 -25.92
N HIS A 45 -5.85 -1.61 -26.08
CA HIS A 45 -5.34 -0.70 -27.11
C HIS A 45 -3.82 -0.46 -27.01
N TYR A 46 -3.27 -0.53 -25.79
CA TYR A 46 -1.85 -0.39 -25.51
C TYR A 46 -1.18 -1.74 -25.22
N ILE A 47 -1.69 -2.82 -25.82
CA ILE A 47 -1.14 -4.18 -25.83
C ILE A 47 -1.20 -4.87 -24.46
N THR A 48 -0.43 -4.40 -23.47
CA THR A 48 -0.29 -5.05 -22.16
C THR A 48 -0.67 -4.16 -20.97
N GLY A 49 -1.16 -2.94 -21.22
CA GLY A 49 -1.41 -1.95 -20.17
C GLY A 49 -2.39 -2.42 -19.10
N ASN A 50 -3.46 -3.12 -19.47
CA ASN A 50 -4.44 -3.65 -18.53
C ASN A 50 -3.92 -4.84 -17.70
N TYR A 51 -3.02 -5.67 -18.24
CA TYR A 51 -2.34 -6.73 -17.48
C TYR A 51 -1.47 -6.14 -16.38
N GLN A 52 -0.68 -5.12 -16.70
CA GLN A 52 0.12 -4.39 -15.71
C GLN A 52 -0.77 -3.68 -14.67
N ALA A 53 -1.91 -3.15 -15.10
CA ALA A 53 -2.87 -2.51 -14.19
C ALA A 53 -3.43 -3.50 -13.17
N LYS A 54 -3.78 -4.73 -13.57
CA LYS A 54 -4.25 -5.78 -12.64
C LYS A 54 -3.24 -6.05 -11.53
N ILE A 55 -1.95 -6.15 -11.88
CA ILE A 55 -0.87 -6.38 -10.90
C ILE A 55 -0.70 -5.16 -9.99
N LYS A 56 -0.67 -3.94 -10.56
CA LYS A 56 -0.54 -2.70 -9.79
C LYS A 56 -1.69 -2.47 -8.81
N VAL A 57 -2.91 -2.70 -9.25
CA VAL A 57 -4.10 -2.62 -8.40
C VAL A 57 -4.03 -3.71 -7.33
N GLY A 58 -3.66 -4.94 -7.67
CA GLY A 58 -3.46 -6.02 -6.70
C GLY A 58 -2.41 -5.71 -5.62
N LEU A 59 -1.27 -5.11 -6.00
CA LEU A 59 -0.25 -4.61 -5.06
C LEU A 59 -0.87 -3.58 -4.11
N ALA A 60 -1.54 -2.56 -4.66
CA ALA A 60 -2.14 -1.50 -3.88
C ALA A 60 -3.21 -2.03 -2.93
N THR A 61 -4.11 -2.91 -3.40
CA THR A 61 -5.14 -3.54 -2.58
C THR A 61 -4.54 -4.31 -1.41
N ARG A 62 -3.49 -5.11 -1.64
CA ARG A 62 -2.80 -5.86 -0.57
C ARG A 62 -2.10 -4.94 0.42
N ALA A 63 -1.41 -3.90 -0.05
CA ALA A 63 -0.76 -2.93 0.82
C ALA A 63 -1.77 -2.15 1.68
N LEU A 64 -2.90 -1.75 1.09
CA LEU A 64 -3.98 -1.07 1.81
C LEU A 64 -4.70 -2.02 2.78
N ASP A 65 -4.85 -3.29 2.41
CA ASP A 65 -5.37 -4.33 3.31
C ASP A 65 -4.45 -4.43 4.53
N TYR A 66 -3.14 -4.61 4.37
CA TYR A 66 -2.20 -4.58 5.50
C TYR A 66 -2.26 -3.30 6.34
N ALA A 67 -2.58 -2.15 5.72
CA ALA A 67 -2.82 -0.88 6.40
C ALA A 67 -4.15 -0.83 7.17
N GLY A 68 -5.01 -1.84 7.03
CA GLY A 68 -6.28 -1.99 7.76
C GLY A 68 -7.54 -1.67 6.94
N LEU A 69 -7.40 -1.32 5.66
CA LEU A 69 -8.53 -1.09 4.77
C LEU A 69 -9.22 -2.41 4.42
N ASN A 70 -10.55 -2.43 4.34
CA ASN A 70 -11.26 -3.57 3.79
C ASN A 70 -10.97 -3.71 2.29
N PRO A 71 -10.41 -4.84 1.81
CA PRO A 71 -10.04 -5.01 0.42
C PRO A 71 -11.24 -4.96 -0.54
N GLN A 72 -12.47 -5.18 -0.07
CA GLN A 72 -13.69 -5.05 -0.87
C GLN A 72 -13.99 -3.60 -1.31
N ARG A 73 -13.32 -2.61 -0.70
CA ARG A 73 -13.38 -1.20 -1.13
C ARG A 73 -12.58 -0.94 -2.41
N VAL A 74 -11.80 -1.89 -2.90
CA VAL A 74 -11.05 -1.76 -4.16
C VAL A 74 -11.51 -2.82 -5.15
N ALA A 75 -11.86 -2.39 -6.36
CA ALA A 75 -12.28 -3.28 -7.43
C ALA A 75 -11.46 -3.06 -8.70
N PHE A 76 -11.16 -4.14 -9.42
CA PHE A 76 -10.61 -4.10 -10.77
C PHE A 76 -11.54 -4.87 -11.70
N ASN A 77 -12.06 -4.18 -12.70
CA ASN A 77 -13.11 -4.69 -13.56
C ASN A 77 -12.81 -4.41 -15.03
N GLN A 78 -13.49 -5.15 -15.92
CA GLN A 78 -13.27 -5.07 -17.35
C GLN A 78 -14.58 -4.81 -18.09
N CYS A 79 -14.53 -3.85 -19.01
CA CYS A 79 -15.65 -3.39 -19.82
C CYS A 79 -15.14 -2.90 -21.17
N SER A 80 -15.77 -3.37 -22.25
CA SER A 80 -15.63 -2.83 -23.61
C SER A 80 -16.49 -1.57 -23.78
N SER A 81 -16.18 -0.78 -24.80
CA SER A 81 -16.93 0.43 -25.17
C SER A 81 -18.37 0.14 -25.60
N ALA A 82 -18.65 -1.08 -26.07
CA ALA A 82 -19.99 -1.51 -26.49
C ALA A 82 -20.84 -2.07 -25.34
N GLU A 83 -20.27 -2.27 -24.14
CA GLU A 83 -20.93 -2.97 -23.03
C GLU A 83 -21.57 -2.00 -22.01
N GLY A 84 -22.42 -1.08 -22.47
CA GLY A 84 -23.06 -0.09 -21.61
C GLY A 84 -23.88 -0.69 -20.45
N GLU A 85 -24.61 -1.78 -20.71
CA GLU A 85 -25.41 -2.47 -19.70
C GLU A 85 -24.52 -3.11 -18.61
N ARG A 86 -23.40 -3.73 -19.02
CA ARG A 86 -22.42 -4.29 -18.11
C ARG A 86 -21.81 -3.21 -17.23
N PHE A 87 -21.46 -2.06 -17.80
CA PHE A 87 -20.93 -0.92 -17.03
C PHE A 87 -21.91 -0.51 -15.93
N VAL A 88 -23.19 -0.31 -16.27
CA VAL A 88 -24.24 0.03 -15.31
C VAL A 88 -24.39 -1.03 -14.23
N SER A 89 -24.48 -2.31 -14.60
CA SER A 89 -24.60 -3.41 -13.64
C SER A 89 -23.43 -3.45 -12.65
N MET A 90 -22.21 -3.32 -13.15
CA MET A 90 -20.97 -3.44 -12.38
C MET A 90 -20.75 -2.26 -11.45
N VAL A 91 -21.00 -1.04 -11.93
CA VAL A 91 -20.96 0.19 -11.12
C VAL A 91 -22.03 0.13 -10.01
N THR A 92 -23.24 -0.31 -10.33
CA THR A 92 -24.35 -0.40 -9.38
C THR A 92 -24.10 -1.48 -8.32
N ALA A 93 -23.51 -2.61 -8.71
CA ALA A 93 -23.11 -3.66 -7.77
C ALA A 93 -22.00 -3.16 -6.81
N PHE A 94 -21.00 -2.45 -7.33
CA PHE A 94 -19.91 -1.91 -6.52
C PHE A 94 -20.38 -0.79 -5.56
N ASP A 95 -21.27 0.10 -6.02
CA ASP A 95 -21.90 1.12 -5.18
C ASP A 95 -22.66 0.50 -4.01
N ARG A 96 -23.46 -0.53 -4.29
CA ARG A 96 -24.21 -1.26 -3.27
C ARG A 96 -23.29 -1.92 -2.26
N SER A 97 -22.27 -2.65 -2.69
CA SER A 97 -21.32 -3.29 -1.77
C SER A 97 -20.57 -2.25 -0.94
N THR A 98 -20.24 -1.09 -1.52
CA THR A 98 -19.58 0.00 -0.80
C THR A 98 -20.51 0.61 0.26
N LYS A 99 -21.80 0.79 -0.05
CA LYS A 99 -22.81 1.26 0.91
C LYS A 99 -23.06 0.26 2.05
N GLU A 100 -23.04 -1.05 1.75
CA GLU A 100 -23.16 -2.11 2.75
C GLU A 100 -21.97 -2.10 3.74
N LEU A 101 -20.77 -1.77 3.28
CA LEU A 101 -19.60 -1.55 4.13
C LEU A 101 -19.67 -0.26 4.96
N GLY A 102 -20.54 0.67 4.56
CA GLY A 102 -20.66 1.99 5.16
C GLY A 102 -19.45 2.89 4.86
N PRO A 103 -19.40 4.07 5.51
CA PRO A 103 -18.35 5.05 5.27
C PRO A 103 -16.99 4.46 5.64
N LEU A 104 -15.93 5.02 5.05
CA LEU A 104 -14.56 4.67 5.36
C LEU A 104 -14.33 4.65 6.89
N GLY A 105 -13.71 3.59 7.40
CA GLY A 105 -13.45 3.36 8.83
C GLY A 105 -14.57 2.66 9.61
N THR A 106 -15.72 2.31 9.00
CA THR A 106 -16.79 1.57 9.68
C THR A 106 -16.62 0.05 9.59
N ALA A 107 -16.60 -0.53 8.38
CA ALA A 107 -16.36 -1.96 8.16
C ALA A 107 -14.88 -2.31 7.90
N ASP A 108 -13.97 -1.39 8.20
CA ASP A 108 -12.53 -1.55 8.08
C ASP A 108 -11.93 -2.09 9.38
N ARG A 109 -10.69 -2.61 9.33
CA ARG A 109 -10.03 -3.16 10.52
C ARG A 109 -9.62 -2.08 11.54
N LEU A 110 -9.57 -0.82 11.09
CA LEU A 110 -9.16 0.33 11.90
C LEU A 110 -10.16 1.49 11.75
N PRO A 111 -10.37 2.29 12.82
CA PRO A 111 -11.20 3.49 12.75
C PRO A 111 -10.49 4.64 11.99
N LEU A 112 -11.28 5.59 11.47
CA LEU A 112 -10.86 6.64 10.52
C LEU A 112 -9.58 7.42 10.85
N PRO A 113 -9.30 7.87 12.09
CA PRO A 113 -8.07 8.59 12.36
C PRO A 113 -6.82 7.71 12.17
N GLN A 114 -6.88 6.47 12.69
CA GLN A 114 -5.77 5.51 12.61
C GLN A 114 -5.64 4.94 11.20
N LEU A 115 -6.78 4.67 10.54
CA LEU A 115 -6.80 4.16 9.17
C LEU A 115 -6.17 5.17 8.20
N LYS A 116 -6.49 6.47 8.31
CA LYS A 116 -5.86 7.49 7.46
C LYS A 116 -4.35 7.57 7.65
N GLU A 117 -3.87 7.50 8.89
CA GLU A 117 -2.43 7.47 9.18
C GLU A 117 -1.75 6.25 8.51
N LYS A 118 -2.35 5.06 8.66
CA LYS A 118 -1.83 3.82 8.05
C LYS A 118 -1.89 3.87 6.52
N ILE A 119 -2.95 4.39 5.92
CA ILE A 119 -3.06 4.57 4.47
C ILE A 119 -1.99 5.55 3.96
N ALA A 120 -1.69 6.63 4.69
CA ALA A 120 -0.63 7.57 4.32
C ALA A 120 0.77 6.91 4.33
N ILE A 121 1.01 6.02 5.29
CA ILE A 121 2.23 5.21 5.35
C ILE A 121 2.27 4.22 4.17
N ALA A 122 1.15 3.55 3.87
CA ALA A 122 1.05 2.65 2.73
C ALA A 122 1.26 3.37 1.39
N LYS A 123 0.69 4.56 1.21
CA LYS A 123 0.97 5.44 0.06
C LYS A 123 2.46 5.71 -0.06
N THR A 124 3.12 6.05 1.06
CA THR A 124 4.56 6.30 1.07
C THR A 124 5.33 5.07 0.61
N ALA A 125 5.04 3.89 1.15
CA ALA A 125 5.69 2.64 0.75
C ALA A 125 5.46 2.29 -0.73
N LEU A 126 4.22 2.41 -1.22
CA LEU A 126 3.85 2.17 -2.63
C LEU A 126 4.60 3.11 -3.59
N GLY A 127 4.94 4.31 -3.14
CA GLY A 127 5.72 5.28 -3.89
C GLY A 127 7.23 4.98 -3.96
N LYS A 128 7.73 3.94 -3.29
CA LYS A 128 9.16 3.70 -3.13
C LYS A 128 9.68 2.64 -4.10
N GLU A 129 10.97 2.74 -4.38
CA GLU A 129 11.66 1.98 -5.42
C GLU A 129 11.42 0.48 -5.30
N LYS A 130 11.49 -0.10 -4.10
CA LYS A 130 11.39 -1.53 -3.90
C LYS A 130 10.04 -2.10 -4.38
N LEU A 131 8.91 -1.51 -3.97
CA LEU A 131 7.60 -1.98 -4.42
C LEU A 131 7.36 -1.69 -5.90
N ARG A 132 7.85 -0.55 -6.41
CA ARG A 132 7.75 -0.19 -7.83
C ARG A 132 8.55 -1.14 -8.73
N TRP A 133 9.75 -1.52 -8.31
CA TRP A 133 10.63 -2.41 -9.07
C TRP A 133 10.03 -3.81 -9.17
N VAL A 134 9.58 -4.39 -8.05
CA VAL A 134 9.04 -5.75 -8.04
C VAL A 134 7.79 -5.86 -8.89
N VAL A 135 6.88 -4.88 -8.83
CA VAL A 135 5.70 -4.86 -9.70
C VAL A 135 6.06 -4.71 -11.17
N GLY A 136 7.09 -3.93 -11.49
CA GLY A 136 7.59 -3.82 -12.87
C GLY A 136 8.14 -5.15 -13.42
N LYS A 137 8.69 -6.00 -12.56
CA LYS A 137 9.25 -7.31 -12.92
C LYS A 137 8.26 -8.46 -12.87
N PHE A 138 7.06 -8.23 -12.34
CA PHE A 138 6.07 -9.29 -12.13
C PHE A 138 5.75 -10.04 -13.43
N THR A 139 5.40 -9.32 -14.50
CA THR A 139 5.09 -9.92 -15.81
C THR A 139 6.30 -10.65 -16.40
N GLU A 140 7.51 -10.10 -16.24
CA GLU A 140 8.73 -10.72 -16.77
C GLU A 140 9.00 -12.08 -16.12
N PHE A 141 8.91 -12.16 -14.79
CA PHE A 141 9.16 -13.38 -14.03
C PHE A 141 8.10 -14.47 -14.21
N THR A 142 6.85 -14.11 -14.52
CA THR A 142 5.80 -15.10 -14.80
C THR A 142 5.75 -15.56 -16.25
N THR A 143 6.20 -14.74 -17.20
CA THR A 143 6.12 -15.06 -18.63
C THR A 143 7.44 -15.58 -19.20
N THR A 144 8.50 -14.80 -19.06
CA THR A 144 9.81 -15.06 -19.68
C THR A 144 10.71 -15.81 -18.71
N GLY A 145 10.58 -15.52 -17.42
CA GLY A 145 11.42 -16.06 -16.36
C GLY A 145 12.61 -15.14 -16.04
N ASN A 146 13.38 -15.51 -15.03
CA ASN A 146 14.59 -14.78 -14.64
C ASN A 146 15.78 -15.08 -15.58
N LYS A 147 16.96 -14.53 -15.26
CA LYS A 147 18.20 -14.74 -16.02
C LYS A 147 18.60 -16.22 -16.17
N TYR A 148 18.14 -17.09 -15.27
CA TYR A 148 18.43 -18.51 -15.27
C TYR A 148 17.34 -19.35 -15.97
N GLY A 149 16.33 -18.71 -16.55
CA GLY A 149 15.20 -19.37 -17.21
C GLY A 149 14.13 -19.89 -16.24
N GLU A 150 14.24 -19.58 -14.95
CA GLU A 150 13.23 -19.97 -13.96
C GLU A 150 12.00 -19.08 -14.11
N LYS A 151 10.84 -19.71 -14.34
CA LYS A 151 9.55 -19.04 -14.39
C LYS A 151 8.82 -19.25 -13.08
N PHE A 152 8.35 -18.15 -12.51
CA PHE A 152 7.59 -18.17 -11.27
C PHE A 152 6.10 -18.26 -11.59
N THR A 153 5.37 -19.02 -10.80
CA THR A 153 3.91 -18.99 -10.84
C THR A 153 3.38 -17.70 -10.23
N ASP A 154 2.16 -17.30 -10.61
CA ASP A 154 1.48 -16.15 -9.99
C ASP A 154 1.42 -16.28 -8.47
N HIS A 155 1.17 -17.50 -7.95
CA HIS A 155 1.10 -17.75 -6.51
C HIS A 155 2.44 -17.50 -5.81
N GLU A 156 3.54 -18.01 -6.36
CA GLU A 156 4.88 -17.78 -5.81
C GLU A 156 5.23 -16.29 -5.81
N MET A 157 4.93 -15.60 -6.91
CA MET A 157 5.16 -14.16 -7.03
C MET A 157 4.36 -13.37 -6.00
N TRP A 158 3.07 -13.65 -5.84
CA TRP A 158 2.25 -12.97 -4.83
C TRP A 158 2.71 -13.26 -3.40
N ARG A 159 3.09 -14.50 -3.08
CA ARG A 159 3.63 -14.85 -1.76
C ARG A 159 4.91 -14.09 -1.42
N THR A 160 5.83 -13.99 -2.38
CA THR A 160 7.06 -13.21 -2.21
C THR A 160 6.72 -11.72 -2.08
N LEU A 161 5.81 -11.21 -2.90
CA LEU A 161 5.40 -9.81 -2.86
C LEU A 161 4.75 -9.45 -1.51
N ASP A 162 3.88 -10.30 -0.97
CA ASP A 162 3.26 -10.09 0.35
C ASP A 162 4.31 -9.89 1.45
N THR A 163 5.39 -10.69 1.43
CA THR A 163 6.50 -10.54 2.37
C THR A 163 7.18 -9.19 2.20
N ILE A 164 7.42 -8.77 0.95
CA ILE A 164 8.05 -7.48 0.65
C ILE A 164 7.14 -6.32 1.07
N ILE A 165 5.83 -6.41 0.84
CA ILE A 165 4.85 -5.39 1.24
C ILE A 165 4.86 -5.25 2.76
N MET A 166 4.76 -6.36 3.51
CA MET A 166 4.80 -6.33 4.98
C MET A 166 6.09 -5.67 5.50
N ASP A 167 7.24 -6.06 4.96
CA ASP A 167 8.54 -5.51 5.35
C ASP A 167 8.63 -4.00 5.09
N GLU A 168 8.15 -3.54 3.92
CA GLU A 168 8.18 -2.12 3.57
C GLU A 168 7.21 -1.31 4.42
N LEU A 169 5.99 -1.79 4.63
CA LEU A 169 5.02 -1.13 5.50
C LEU A 169 5.57 -1.02 6.93
N ALA A 170 6.06 -2.12 7.50
CA ALA A 170 6.67 -2.10 8.84
C ALA A 170 7.83 -1.10 8.93
N THR A 171 8.68 -1.02 7.90
CA THR A 171 9.78 -0.06 7.83
C THR A 171 9.28 1.37 7.87
N TYR A 172 8.29 1.73 7.05
CA TYR A 172 7.75 3.08 7.00
C TYR A 172 6.89 3.44 8.21
N GLU A 173 6.26 2.45 8.87
CA GLU A 173 5.59 2.64 10.15
C GLU A 173 6.60 2.98 11.27
N ILE A 174 7.70 2.24 11.36
CA ILE A 174 8.79 2.54 12.31
C ILE A 174 9.33 3.94 12.06
N LEU A 175 9.59 4.29 10.79
CA LEU A 175 10.08 5.62 10.44
C LEU A 175 9.08 6.72 10.78
N SER A 176 7.77 6.49 10.57
CA SER A 176 6.71 7.44 10.95
C SER A 176 6.69 7.70 12.46
N GLU A 177 6.80 6.65 13.28
CA GLU A 177 6.89 6.80 14.75
C GLU A 177 8.18 7.52 15.18
N MET A 178 9.33 7.16 14.59
CA MET A 178 10.60 7.83 14.87
C MET A 178 10.66 9.29 14.39
N GLN A 179 9.77 9.71 13.48
CA GLN A 179 9.62 11.11 13.14
C GLN A 179 8.94 11.91 14.28
N LYS A 180 8.18 11.29 15.18
CA LYS A 180 7.53 11.99 16.30
C LYS A 180 8.54 12.35 17.41
N GLY A 181 9.65 11.61 17.51
CA GLY A 181 10.75 11.87 18.45
C GLY A 181 11.69 10.66 18.57
N PRO A 182 12.73 10.72 19.42
CA PRO A 182 13.55 9.55 19.75
C PRO A 182 12.72 8.46 20.42
N VAL A 183 12.79 7.22 19.95
CA VAL A 183 11.99 6.11 20.48
C VAL A 183 12.85 4.88 20.75
N ALA A 184 12.58 4.21 21.87
CA ALA A 184 13.14 2.90 22.19
C ALA A 184 12.48 1.78 21.37
N VAL A 185 13.25 0.75 21.04
CA VAL A 185 12.74 -0.44 20.32
C VAL A 185 11.58 -1.12 21.07
N LYS A 186 11.62 -1.15 22.41
CA LYS A 186 10.53 -1.73 23.22
C LYS A 186 9.20 -1.00 23.01
N LYS A 187 9.23 0.33 23.06
CA LYS A 187 8.05 1.17 22.83
C LYS A 187 7.53 1.02 21.40
N LEU A 188 8.42 0.96 20.41
CA LEU A 188 8.03 0.69 19.01
C LEU A 188 7.36 -0.68 18.85
N ALA A 189 7.89 -1.71 19.51
CA ALA A 189 7.33 -3.06 19.47
C ALA A 189 5.89 -3.10 20.05
N GLU A 190 5.65 -2.39 21.15
CA GLU A 190 4.33 -2.26 21.77
C GLU A 190 3.35 -1.50 20.85
N THR A 191 3.76 -0.34 20.32
CA THR A 191 2.92 0.49 19.44
C THR A 191 2.55 -0.24 18.16
N LEU A 192 3.52 -0.91 17.53
CA LEU A 192 3.34 -1.63 16.27
C LEU A 192 2.75 -3.03 16.45
N LYS A 193 2.62 -3.50 17.70
CA LYS A 193 2.21 -4.88 18.04
C LYS A 193 3.08 -5.94 17.32
N LEU A 194 4.38 -5.67 17.23
CA LEU A 194 5.37 -6.55 16.59
C LEU A 194 6.35 -7.10 17.64
N PRO A 195 6.89 -8.32 17.46
CA PRO A 195 7.93 -8.83 18.34
C PRO A 195 9.17 -7.91 18.35
N PRO A 196 9.74 -7.58 19.53
CA PRO A 196 10.92 -6.73 19.63
C PRO A 196 12.12 -7.15 18.76
N PRO A 197 12.43 -8.46 18.58
CA PRO A 197 13.50 -8.88 17.67
C PRO A 197 13.29 -8.46 16.21
N HIS A 198 12.03 -8.45 15.74
CA HIS A 198 11.71 -8.01 14.38
C HIS A 198 11.91 -6.50 14.25
N VAL A 199 11.40 -5.72 15.21
CA VAL A 199 11.60 -4.26 15.21
C VAL A 199 13.08 -3.91 15.28
N LEU A 200 13.85 -4.56 16.15
CA LEU A 200 15.30 -4.37 16.24
C LEU A 200 16.00 -4.66 14.90
N LYS A 201 15.63 -5.75 14.22
CA LYS A 201 16.17 -6.09 12.89
C LYS A 201 15.95 -4.97 11.88
N TYR A 202 14.76 -4.38 11.83
CA TYR A 202 14.46 -3.25 10.94
C TYR A 202 15.27 -2.00 11.31
N VAL A 203 15.31 -1.65 12.60
CA VAL A 203 16.05 -0.48 13.09
C VAL A 203 17.54 -0.59 12.79
N LEU A 204 18.16 -1.75 13.04
CA LEU A 204 19.57 -1.98 12.71
C LEU A 204 19.83 -1.97 11.19
N ALA A 205 18.88 -2.45 10.38
CA ALA A 205 18.99 -2.35 8.92
C ALA A 205 18.91 -0.89 8.44
N LEU A 206 18.04 -0.07 9.03
CA LEU A 206 17.94 1.36 8.77
C LEU A 206 19.17 2.13 9.24
N GLN A 207 19.75 1.75 10.38
CA GLN A 207 20.98 2.33 10.91
C GLN A 207 22.18 2.07 10.00
N ARG A 208 22.33 0.83 9.49
CA ARG A 208 23.38 0.50 8.52
C ARG A 208 23.27 1.28 7.20
N ARG A 209 22.06 1.74 6.85
CA ARG A 209 21.80 2.60 5.68
C ARG A 209 21.95 4.09 5.98
N GLY A 210 22.28 4.48 7.21
CA GLY A 210 22.40 5.87 7.65
C GLY A 210 21.06 6.62 7.72
N ILE A 211 19.93 5.92 7.72
CA ILE A 211 18.60 6.54 7.77
C ILE A 211 18.19 6.83 9.23
N VAL A 212 18.69 6.04 10.17
CA VAL A 212 18.38 6.13 11.61
C VAL A 212 19.70 6.16 12.38
N ASN A 213 19.79 7.00 13.41
CA ASN A 213 20.95 7.11 14.29
C ASN A 213 20.53 6.88 15.75
N LEU A 214 21.52 6.51 16.56
CA LEU A 214 21.35 6.47 18.01
C LEU A 214 21.26 7.91 18.53
N ALA A 215 20.15 8.24 19.19
CA ALA A 215 19.92 9.56 19.80
C ALA A 215 20.46 9.63 21.23
N GLY A 216 20.49 8.50 21.93
CA GLY A 216 20.91 8.39 23.32
C GLY A 216 20.56 7.04 23.92
N ILE A 217 20.72 6.92 25.24
CA ILE A 217 20.36 5.73 26.01
C ILE A 217 19.50 6.19 27.18
N GLU A 218 18.31 5.60 27.33
CA GLU A 218 17.43 5.82 28.48
C GLU A 218 17.41 4.55 29.34
N GLY A 219 18.06 4.61 30.50
CA GLY A 219 18.33 3.44 31.33
C GLY A 219 19.19 2.41 30.60
N ASN A 220 18.62 1.22 30.34
CA ASN A 220 19.25 0.15 29.55
C ASN A 220 18.70 0.05 28.11
N SER A 221 17.95 1.04 27.64
CA SER A 221 17.29 1.00 26.33
C SER A 221 17.88 2.05 25.38
N PRO A 222 18.48 1.65 24.24
CA PRO A 222 18.93 2.60 23.23
C PRO A 222 17.74 3.30 22.55
N LEU A 223 17.84 4.62 22.42
CA LEU A 223 16.88 5.47 21.72
C LEU A 223 17.36 5.74 20.31
N TYR A 224 16.47 5.56 19.33
CA TYR A 224 16.77 5.76 17.92
C TYR A 224 15.93 6.91 17.35
N GLN A 225 16.52 7.66 16.43
CA GLN A 225 15.85 8.76 15.72
C GLN A 225 16.24 8.78 14.24
N VAL A 226 15.40 9.37 13.39
CA VAL A 226 15.71 9.56 11.97
C VAL A 226 16.91 10.52 11.83
N ALA A 227 17.88 10.15 10.99
CA ALA A 227 19.07 10.94 10.71
C ALA A 227 18.68 12.31 10.11
N GLY A 228 19.32 13.39 10.58
CA GLY A 228 19.05 14.76 10.14
C GLY A 228 18.05 15.55 11.00
N LYS A 229 17.40 14.94 12.00
CA LYS A 229 16.77 15.71 13.09
C LYS A 229 17.81 16.00 14.18
N PRO A 230 17.89 17.24 14.71
CA PRO A 230 18.71 17.48 15.90
C PRO A 230 18.19 16.57 17.01
N ALA A 231 19.09 15.83 17.67
CA ALA A 231 18.76 15.17 18.91
C ALA A 231 18.24 16.27 19.85
N GLN A 232 16.95 16.22 20.19
CA GLN A 232 16.46 17.01 21.32
C GLN A 232 17.35 16.62 22.48
N GLN A 233 18.24 17.54 22.87
CA GLN A 233 19.17 17.36 23.96
C GLN A 233 18.36 16.84 25.12
N ALA A 234 18.72 15.65 25.59
CA ALA A 234 18.27 15.15 26.87
C ALA A 234 18.49 16.31 27.85
N ALA A 235 17.39 16.89 28.33
CA ALA A 235 17.43 17.84 29.41
C ALA A 235 17.99 17.06 30.60
N HIS A 236 19.30 17.17 30.77
CA HIS A 236 19.99 16.71 31.95
C HIS A 236 19.36 17.47 33.11
N ALA A 237 18.70 16.71 33.97
CA ALA A 237 18.43 17.11 35.33
C ALA A 237 19.73 17.62 35.96
N ALA A 238 19.72 18.90 36.32
CA ALA A 238 20.48 19.51 37.40
C ALA A 238 19.71 20.75 37.86
#